data_AF-A0A7R9BCD0-F1
#
_entry.id   AF-A0A7R9BCD0-F1
#
_cell.length_a   1.000
_cell.length_b   1.000
_cell.length_c   1.000
_cell.angle_alpha   90.00
_cell.angle_beta   90.00
_cell.angle_gamma   90.00
#
_symmetry.space_group_name_H-M   'P 1'
#
loop_
_entity.id
_entity.type
_entity.pdbx_description
1 polymer ?
#
loop_
_entity_poly.entity_id
_entity_poly.type
_entity_poly.pdbx_seq_one_letter_code
_entity_poly.pdbx_strand_id
1 'polypeptide(L)'
;MICFVYGDQALRMANMTEEERTKKVCQTLSNFFKTHAALKPVHYMDKIWSQDTYVGGGYTCYYPPGVLSKYGPAIRESIGGCIFLAGSETALQWTGYMSGAVEAGERAAREVRTRLTTC
;
A
#
# COMPACT_ATOMS: atom_id res chain seq x y z
N MET A 1 4.71 -14.51 13.98
CA MET A 1 3.42 -14.51 13.24
C MET A 1 3.19 -13.12 12.68
N ILE A 2 2.64 -13.00 11.48
CA ILE A 2 2.33 -11.72 10.84
C ILE A 2 0.81 -11.54 10.86
N CYS A 3 0.36 -10.34 11.23
CA CYS A 3 -1.05 -9.97 11.24
C CYS A 3 -1.23 -8.68 10.47
N PHE A 4 -2.37 -8.53 9.82
CA PHE A 4 -2.76 -7.29 9.17
C PHE A 4 -4.00 -6.74 9.84
N VAL A 5 -4.00 -5.42 10.03
CA VAL A 5 -5.17 -4.66 10.50
C VAL A 5 -5.51 -3.66 9.40
N TYR A 6 -6.76 -3.67 8.96
CA TYR A 6 -7.22 -2.88 7.82
C TYR A 6 -8.38 -1.94 8.20
N GLY A 7 -8.61 -0.94 7.34
CA GLY A 7 -9.73 -0.01 7.43
C GLY A 7 -9.79 0.74 8.75
N ASP A 8 -11.01 0.95 9.26
CA ASP A 8 -11.28 1.72 10.47
C ASP A 8 -10.55 1.20 11.72
N GLN A 9 -10.31 -0.11 11.80
CA GLN A 9 -9.57 -0.67 12.93
C GLN A 9 -8.11 -0.24 12.90
N ALA A 10 -7.49 -0.15 11.71
CA ALA A 10 -6.13 0.35 11.58
C ALA A 10 -6.04 1.81 12.01
N LEU A 11 -7.02 2.64 11.61
CA LEU A 11 -7.09 4.05 12.01
C LEU A 11 -7.27 4.22 13.52
N ARG A 12 -8.12 3.39 14.15
CA ARG A 12 -8.31 3.41 15.62
C ARG A 12 -7.04 2.97 16.35
N MET A 13 -6.38 1.92 15.87
CA MET A 13 -5.16 1.41 16.48
C MET A 13 -3.98 2.35 16.27
N ALA A 14 -3.95 3.15 15.20
CA ALA A 14 -2.89 4.11 14.94
C ALA A 14 -2.69 5.13 16.10
N ASN A 15 -3.75 5.41 16.85
CA ASN A 15 -3.71 6.35 17.99
C ASN A 15 -3.44 5.66 19.34
N MET A 16 -3.31 4.34 19.37
CA MET A 16 -2.96 3.58 20.59
C MET A 16 -1.46 3.58 20.79
N THR A 17 -1.01 3.35 22.03
CA THR A 17 0.39 3.04 22.33
C THR A 17 0.79 1.66 21.81
N GLU A 18 2.08 1.39 21.66
CA GLU A 18 2.57 0.07 21.24
C GLU A 18 2.15 -1.04 22.21
N GLU A 19 2.14 -0.77 23.52
CA GLU A 19 1.71 -1.72 24.54
C GLU A 19 0.24 -2.10 24.37
N GLU A 20 -0.63 -1.12 24.15
CA GLU A 20 -2.05 -1.34 23.92
C GLU A 20 -2.29 -2.15 22.64
N ARG A 21 -1.57 -1.84 21.55
CA ARG A 21 -1.65 -2.60 20.30
C ARG A 21 -1.17 -4.04 20.48
N THR A 22 -0.03 -4.23 21.14
CA THR A 22 0.53 -5.55 21.48
C THR A 22 -0.49 -6.37 22.24
N LYS A 23 -1.04 -5.84 23.34
CA LYS A 23 -2.04 -6.51 24.16
C LYS A 23 -3.26 -6.89 23.33
N LYS A 24 -3.78 -5.98 22.50
CA LYS A 24 -4.98 -6.21 21.69
C LYS A 24 -4.76 -7.30 20.62
N VAL A 25 -3.62 -7.28 19.94
CA VAL A 25 -3.23 -8.30 18.96
C VAL A 25 -3.06 -9.65 19.65
N CYS A 26 -2.27 -9.73 20.72
CA CYS A 26 -2.05 -10.96 21.49
C CYS A 26 -3.35 -11.56 22.05
N GLN A 27 -4.26 -10.75 22.58
CA GLN A 27 -5.57 -11.21 23.06
C GLN A 27 -6.43 -11.76 21.91
N THR A 28 -6.46 -11.07 20.77
CA THR A 28 -7.20 -11.53 19.58
C THR A 28 -6.68 -12.89 19.11
N LEU A 29 -5.36 -13.06 19.05
CA LEU A 29 -4.70 -14.29 18.65
C LEU A 29 -4.92 -15.43 19.66
N SER A 30 -4.81 -15.13 20.95
CA SER A 30 -5.10 -16.09 22.03
C SER A 30 -6.53 -16.60 21.93
N ASN A 31 -7.48 -15.70 21.66
CA ASN A 31 -8.90 -16.05 21.53
C ASN A 31 -9.21 -16.84 20.26
N PHE A 32 -8.50 -16.54 19.17
CA PHE A 32 -8.66 -17.24 17.89
C PHE A 32 -8.08 -18.65 17.95
N PHE A 33 -6.82 -18.78 18.37
CA PHE A 33 -6.11 -20.06 18.46
C PHE A 33 -6.42 -20.87 19.73
N LYS A 34 -7.24 -20.33 20.64
CA LYS A 34 -7.59 -20.97 21.93
C LYS A 34 -6.36 -21.37 22.76
N THR A 35 -5.37 -20.49 22.82
CA THR A 35 -4.11 -20.75 23.51
C THR A 35 -3.59 -19.54 24.26
N HIS A 36 -3.12 -19.74 25.49
CA HIS A 36 -2.47 -18.70 26.29
C HIS A 36 -1.05 -18.39 25.81
N ALA A 37 -0.45 -19.21 24.94
CA ALA A 37 0.89 -18.96 24.41
C ALA A 37 0.98 -17.62 23.66
N ALA A 38 -0.09 -17.22 22.97
CA ALA A 38 -0.15 -15.94 22.25
C ALA A 38 -0.14 -14.70 23.17
N LEU A 39 -0.44 -14.87 24.47
CA LEU A 39 -0.42 -13.77 25.46
C LEU A 39 1.00 -13.42 25.95
N LYS A 40 2.00 -14.23 25.60
CA LYS A 40 3.40 -14.04 26.03
C LYS A 40 4.33 -13.96 24.81
N PRO A 41 4.22 -12.90 23.98
CA PRO A 41 5.12 -12.73 22.85
C PRO A 41 6.56 -12.52 23.35
N VAL A 42 7.53 -13.17 22.71
CA VAL A 42 8.96 -12.89 22.96
C VAL A 42 9.34 -11.52 22.42
N HIS A 43 8.70 -11.09 21.33
CA HIS A 43 8.90 -9.81 20.70
C HIS A 43 7.66 -9.38 19.91
N TYR A 44 7.43 -8.07 19.82
CA TYR A 44 6.36 -7.45 19.05
C TYR A 44 6.93 -6.26 18.27
N MET A 45 6.51 -6.12 17.01
CA MET A 45 6.75 -4.94 16.19
C MET A 45 5.57 -4.73 15.27
N ASP A 46 5.23 -3.47 15.01
CA ASP A 46 4.30 -3.09 13.96
C ASP A 46 4.74 -1.84 13.20
N LYS A 47 4.12 -1.62 12.04
CA LYS A 47 4.28 -0.41 11.23
C LYS A 47 2.91 0.15 10.92
N ILE A 48 2.69 1.39 11.32
CA ILE A 48 1.48 2.15 11.02
C ILE A 48 1.71 2.91 9.71
N TRP A 49 1.31 2.30 8.60
CA TRP A 49 1.54 2.87 7.27
C TRP A 49 0.82 4.20 7.03
N SER A 50 -0.34 4.43 7.66
CA SER A 50 -1.10 5.68 7.53
C SER A 50 -0.45 6.90 8.19
N GLN A 51 0.54 6.70 9.06
CA GLN A 51 1.29 7.79 9.71
C GLN A 51 2.61 8.11 8.98
N ASP A 52 2.96 7.34 7.95
CA ASP A 52 4.14 7.60 7.15
C ASP A 52 3.83 8.65 6.08
N THR A 53 4.38 9.85 6.22
CA THR A 53 4.10 11.00 5.34
C THR A 53 4.48 10.74 3.88
N TYR A 54 5.44 9.86 3.61
CA TYR A 54 5.86 9.56 2.24
C TYR A 54 5.07 8.41 1.60
N VAL A 55 4.32 7.63 2.39
CA VAL A 55 3.51 6.51 1.90
C VAL A 55 2.03 6.89 1.84
N GLY A 56 1.54 7.65 2.82
CA GLY A 56 0.15 8.14 2.88
C GLY A 56 -0.92 7.10 3.21
N GLY A 57 -0.55 5.82 3.38
CA GLY A 57 -1.49 4.72 3.64
C GLY A 57 -0.93 3.36 3.25
N GLY A 58 -1.81 2.39 3.01
CA GLY A 58 -1.39 1.09 2.48
C GLY A 58 -2.57 0.19 2.13
N TYR A 59 -2.35 -0.84 1.31
CA TYR A 59 -1.10 -1.19 0.60
C TYR A 59 -0.96 -0.50 -0.75
N THR A 60 -2.05 -0.01 -1.31
CA THR A 60 -2.10 0.74 -2.58
C THR A 60 -3.24 1.76 -2.53
N CYS A 61 -3.28 2.67 -3.51
CA CYS A 61 -4.41 3.58 -3.66
C CYS A 61 -5.71 2.81 -3.95
N TYR A 62 -6.82 3.27 -3.35
CA TYR A 62 -8.16 2.83 -3.71
C TYR A 62 -8.90 3.95 -4.43
N TYR A 63 -9.81 3.59 -5.33
CA TYR A 63 -10.61 4.55 -6.08
C TYR A 63 -12.05 4.56 -5.54
N PRO A 64 -12.54 5.68 -5.02
CA PRO A 64 -13.95 5.84 -4.68
C PRO A 64 -14.87 5.61 -5.89
N PRO A 65 -16.16 5.31 -5.67
CA PRO A 65 -17.12 5.14 -6.74
C PRO A 65 -17.12 6.30 -7.74
N GLY A 66 -17.09 5.98 -9.04
CA GLY A 66 -17.10 6.96 -10.14
C GLY A 66 -15.74 7.54 -10.53
N VAL A 67 -14.70 7.39 -9.71
CA VAL A 67 -13.36 7.92 -10.04
C VAL A 67 -12.73 7.16 -11.20
N LEU A 68 -12.72 5.83 -11.14
CA LEU A 68 -12.08 5.01 -12.16
C LEU A 68 -12.75 5.13 -13.54
N SER A 69 -14.08 5.20 -13.58
CA SER A 69 -14.81 5.35 -14.86
C SER A 69 -14.62 6.71 -15.50
N LYS A 70 -14.46 7.77 -14.70
CA LYS A 70 -14.31 9.14 -15.19
C LYS A 70 -12.85 9.52 -15.50
N TYR A 71 -11.90 8.98 -14.75
CA TYR A 71 -10.49 9.42 -14.77
C TYR A 71 -9.48 8.28 -14.94
N GLY A 72 -9.93 7.04 -15.14
CA GLY A 72 -9.05 5.87 -15.24
C GLY A 72 -7.92 5.99 -16.27
N PRO A 73 -8.15 6.51 -17.49
CA PRO A 73 -7.09 6.71 -18.48
C PRO A 73 -5.98 7.66 -17.99
N ALA A 74 -6.37 8.72 -17.27
CA ALA A 74 -5.47 9.80 -16.85
C ALA A 74 -4.31 9.33 -15.95
N ILE A 75 -4.46 8.19 -15.26
CA ILE A 75 -3.41 7.69 -14.36
C ILE A 75 -2.11 7.28 -15.07
N ARG A 76 -2.15 7.07 -16.38
CA ARG A 76 -0.98 6.67 -17.20
C ARG A 76 -0.60 7.71 -18.25
N GLU A 77 -1.37 8.78 -18.39
CA GLU A 77 -1.13 9.79 -19.41
C GLU A 77 0.13 10.61 -19.05
N SER A 78 0.97 10.86 -20.05
CA SER A 78 2.12 11.75 -19.88
C SER A 78 1.66 13.18 -19.68
N ILE A 79 2.26 13.89 -18.72
CA ILE A 79 1.98 15.30 -18.45
C ILE A 79 2.96 16.15 -19.26
N GLY A 80 2.43 16.99 -20.15
CA GLY A 80 3.22 17.91 -20.98
C GLY A 80 4.15 17.23 -21.99
N GLY A 81 4.02 15.92 -22.21
CA GLY A 81 4.88 15.14 -23.12
C GLY A 81 6.33 14.97 -22.64
N CYS A 82 6.62 15.31 -21.38
CA CYS A 82 7.95 15.22 -20.77
C CYS A 82 7.97 14.58 -19.38
N ILE A 83 6.80 14.47 -18.72
CA ILE A 83 6.65 13.77 -17.46
C ILE A 83 5.91 12.46 -17.73
N PHE A 84 6.54 11.34 -17.38
CA PHE A 84 5.97 9.99 -17.54
C PHE A 84 5.75 9.40 -16.15
N LEU A 85 4.52 8.95 -15.89
CA LEU A 85 4.14 8.44 -14.59
C LEU A 85 4.56 6.98 -14.46
N ALA A 86 5.08 6.58 -13.31
CA ALA A 86 5.39 5.20 -12.95
C ALA A 86 4.71 4.85 -11.61
N GLY A 87 5.18 3.82 -10.93
CA GLY A 87 4.59 3.36 -9.67
C GLY A 87 3.49 2.33 -9.91
N SER A 88 3.26 1.49 -8.90
CA SER A 88 2.45 0.28 -9.02
C SER A 88 1.00 0.54 -9.47
N GLU A 89 0.47 1.71 -9.14
CA GLU A 89 -0.85 2.22 -9.46
C GLU A 89 -1.03 2.41 -10.98
N THR A 90 0.05 2.65 -11.70
CA THR A 90 0.05 2.85 -13.16
C THR A 90 0.25 1.55 -13.94
N ALA A 91 0.44 0.43 -13.24
CA ALA A 91 0.65 -0.87 -13.88
C ALA A 91 -0.61 -1.35 -14.62
N LEU A 92 -0.43 -2.15 -15.68
CA LEU A 92 -1.52 -2.83 -16.39
C LEU A 92 -1.89 -4.18 -15.74
N GLN A 93 -0.93 -4.80 -15.06
CA GLN A 93 -1.11 -6.05 -14.33
C GLN A 93 -0.49 -5.93 -12.94
N TRP A 94 -1.10 -6.62 -11.96
CA TRP A 94 -0.61 -6.62 -10.58
C TRP A 94 -0.49 -5.23 -9.95
N THR A 95 -1.43 -4.33 -10.30
CA THR A 95 -1.56 -2.99 -9.69
C THR A 95 -1.60 -3.10 -8.17
N GLY A 96 -0.81 -2.25 -7.49
CA GLY A 96 -0.68 -2.25 -6.03
C GLY A 96 0.29 -3.28 -5.44
N TYR A 97 1.02 -4.01 -6.28
CA TYR A 97 2.07 -4.94 -5.87
C TYR A 97 3.44 -4.55 -6.40
N MET A 98 4.48 -5.15 -5.83
CA MET A 98 5.87 -4.95 -6.28
C MET A 98 6.05 -5.27 -7.76
N SER A 99 5.42 -6.33 -8.28
CA SER A 99 5.46 -6.67 -9.70
C SER A 99 4.88 -5.56 -10.59
N GLY A 100 3.79 -4.92 -10.14
CA GLY A 100 3.23 -3.76 -10.83
C GLY A 100 4.16 -2.55 -10.79
N ALA A 101 4.87 -2.32 -9.68
CA ALA A 101 5.85 -1.24 -9.59
C ALA A 101 7.00 -1.41 -10.60
N VAL A 102 7.51 -2.64 -10.75
CA VAL A 102 8.54 -2.98 -11.74
C VAL A 102 8.02 -2.78 -13.16
N GLU A 103 6.85 -3.35 -13.47
CA GLU A 103 6.25 -3.24 -14.81
C GLU A 103 6.04 -1.78 -15.21
N ALA A 104 5.44 -0.98 -14.32
CA ALA A 104 5.20 0.44 -14.53
C ALA A 104 6.50 1.23 -14.72
N GLY A 105 7.53 0.93 -13.93
CA GLY A 105 8.83 1.59 -14.03
C GLY A 105 9.52 1.31 -15.37
N GLU A 106 9.53 0.05 -15.81
CA GLU A 106 10.10 -0.32 -17.10
C GLU A 106 9.32 0.28 -18.27
N ARG A 107 7.98 0.32 -18.19
CA ARG A 107 7.13 0.97 -19.19
C ARG A 107 7.45 2.46 -19.29
N ALA A 108 7.47 3.18 -18.17
CA ALA A 108 7.77 4.62 -18.17
C ALA A 108 9.17 4.90 -18.75
N ALA A 109 10.17 4.08 -18.42
CA ALA A 109 11.51 4.19 -19.00
C ALA A 109 11.52 4.00 -20.53
N ARG A 110 10.73 3.03 -21.05
CA ARG A 110 10.57 2.85 -22.51
C ARG A 110 9.89 4.04 -23.18
N GLU A 111 8.89 4.64 -22.54
CA GLU A 111 8.20 5.83 -23.07
C GLU A 111 9.14 7.04 -23.18
N VAL A 112 9.94 7.29 -22.13
CA VAL A 112 10.99 8.32 -22.16
C VAL A 112 11.97 8.06 -23.30
N ARG A 113 12.46 6.82 -23.43
CA ARG A 113 13.40 6.45 -24.49
C ARG A 113 12.81 6.72 -25.88
N THR A 114 11.58 6.29 -26.12
CA THR A 114 10.88 6.51 -27.40
C THR A 114 10.77 8.01 -27.70
N ARG A 115 10.42 8.82 -26.70
CA ARG A 115 10.26 10.27 -26.82
C ARG A 115 11.57 10.99 -27.18
N LEU A 116 12.69 10.53 -26.64
CA LEU A 116 14.03 11.07 -26.95
C LEU A 116 14.51 10.71 -28.35
N THR A 117 14.04 9.58 -28.92
CA THR A 117 14.46 9.10 -30.25
C THR A 117 13.57 9.58 -31.40
N THR A 118 12.39 10.15 -31.12
CA THR A 118 11.45 10.66 -32.12
C THR A 118 11.52 12.19 -32.31
N CYS A 119 12.52 12.85 -31.72
CA CYS A 119 12.93 14.22 -32.04
C CYS A 119 14.14 14.20 -32.97
#